data_AF-A0A6A7RTJ5-F1
#
_entry.id   AF-A0A6A7RTJ5-F1
#
_cell.length_a   1.000
_cell.length_b   1.000
_cell.length_c   1.000
_cell.angle_alpha   90.00
_cell.angle_beta   90.00
_cell.angle_gamma   90.00
#
_symmetry.space_group_name_H-M   'P 1'
#
loop_
_entity.id
_entity.type
_entity.pdbx_description
1 polymer ?
#
loop_
_entity_poly.entity_id
_entity_poly.type
_entity_poly.pdbx_seq_one_letter_code
_entity_poly.pdbx_strand_id
1 'polypeptide(L)'
;MTPLQHLASILRQRQRWLLIALLGVLHLALLAEADRAFGTLCWLVDVGLFILWQPFIYAERRLDFSALAVIALLLGCGIAFYGWWLLIVWVVILAALVGGRVMFIDHRPTRIFYLIAFAYLLAALLFWLVPRVVANATLVGPSLDPEFAWGMPLFLLVMTLLPLSKDSDRPGGGMVDLFYSLFIFLLIAVLVLGSLAFMLLRQSGYFEAVFNTLTTIALLLLLIGWTWNTRPGFTGIDVFFSRYLLSIG
;
A
#
# COMPACT_ATOMS: atom_id res chain seq x y z
N MET A 1 23.27 21.01 18.85
CA MET A 1 22.09 20.34 18.26
C MET A 1 20.87 20.91 18.94
N THR A 2 19.93 21.51 18.20
CA THR A 2 18.81 22.27 18.79
C THR A 2 17.72 21.34 19.34
N PRO A 3 16.96 21.73 20.37
CA PRO A 3 15.89 20.89 20.95
C PRO A 3 14.83 20.48 19.91
N LEU A 4 14.63 21.32 18.88
CA LEU A 4 13.77 21.03 17.73
C LEU A 4 14.27 19.84 16.88
N GLN A 5 15.58 19.69 16.70
CA GLN A 5 16.16 18.55 15.98
C GLN A 5 15.98 17.23 16.75
N HIS A 6 16.05 17.29 18.09
CA HIS A 6 15.81 16.12 18.94
C HIS A 6 14.34 15.67 18.87
N LEU A 7 13.39 16.59 18.99
CA LEU A 7 11.96 16.28 18.85
C LEU A 7 11.61 15.74 17.46
N ALA A 8 12.14 16.35 16.40
CA ALA A 8 11.97 15.84 15.04
C ALA A 8 12.55 14.43 14.84
N SER A 9 13.68 14.11 15.48
CA SER A 9 14.25 12.75 15.42
C SER A 9 13.39 11.71 16.14
N ILE A 10 12.81 12.05 17.30
CA ILE A 10 11.93 11.17 18.07
C ILE A 10 10.63 10.90 17.30
N LEU A 11 10.02 11.94 16.72
CA LEU A 11 8.79 11.80 15.93
C LEU A 11 8.99 10.92 14.70
N ARG A 12 10.13 11.08 14.01
CA ARG A 12 10.51 10.26 12.84
C ARG A 12 10.75 8.80 13.19
N GLN A 13 11.50 8.56 14.27
CA GLN A 13 11.73 7.20 14.77
C GLN A 13 10.40 6.54 15.14
N ARG A 14 9.53 7.25 15.85
CA ARG A 14 8.18 6.77 16.18
C ARG A 14 7.39 6.38 14.94
N GLN A 15 7.35 7.21 13.89
CA GLN A 15 6.57 6.92 12.68
C GLN A 15 7.09 5.68 11.92
N ARG A 16 8.41 5.45 11.89
CA ARG A 16 9.00 4.26 11.28
C ARG A 16 8.65 2.99 12.06
N TRP A 17 8.79 3.02 13.39
CA TRP A 17 8.46 1.88 14.24
C TRP A 17 6.96 1.58 14.24
N LEU A 18 6.10 2.61 14.17
CA LEU A 18 4.67 2.42 14.01
C LEU A 18 4.33 1.67 12.71
N LEU A 19 4.99 2.00 11.60
CA LEU A 19 4.75 1.32 10.33
C LEU A 19 5.25 -0.14 10.34
N ILE A 20 6.43 -0.39 10.94
CA ILE A 20 6.95 -1.76 11.10
C ILE A 20 6.01 -2.58 12.00
N ALA A 21 5.56 -2.00 13.12
CA ALA A 21 4.61 -2.66 14.01
C ALA A 21 3.26 -2.91 13.32
N LEU A 22 2.79 -1.99 12.47
CA LEU A 22 1.57 -2.16 11.68
C LEU A 22 1.70 -3.31 10.68
N LEU A 23 2.81 -3.40 9.97
CA LEU A 23 3.05 -4.54 9.08
C LEU A 23 3.21 -5.84 9.86
N GLY A 24 3.83 -5.79 11.05
CA GLY A 24 4.00 -6.96 11.92
C GLY A 24 2.68 -7.49 12.49
N VAL A 25 1.81 -6.61 12.99
CA VAL A 25 0.49 -6.99 13.51
C VAL A 25 -0.41 -7.47 12.37
N LEU A 26 -0.36 -6.81 11.21
CA LEU A 26 -1.04 -7.28 10.01
C LEU A 26 -0.57 -8.68 9.62
N HIS A 27 0.74 -8.96 9.67
CA HIS A 27 1.27 -10.29 9.39
C HIS A 27 0.69 -11.34 10.34
N LEU A 28 0.62 -11.04 11.63
CA LEU A 28 -0.01 -11.92 12.62
C LEU A 28 -1.50 -12.12 12.33
N ALA A 29 -2.22 -11.07 11.92
CA ALA A 29 -3.62 -11.17 11.52
C ALA A 29 -3.82 -12.08 10.30
N LEU A 30 -2.86 -12.08 9.35
CA LEU A 30 -2.90 -12.95 8.17
C LEU A 30 -2.59 -14.42 8.48
N LEU A 31 -1.73 -14.69 9.47
CA LEU A 31 -1.38 -16.03 9.95
C LEU A 31 -2.45 -16.62 10.89
N ALA A 32 -3.32 -15.78 11.46
CA ALA A 32 -4.36 -16.15 12.43
C ALA A 32 -5.53 -16.99 11.85
N GLU A 33 -5.36 -17.66 10.70
CA GLU A 33 -6.38 -18.42 9.98
C GLU A 33 -7.28 -19.29 10.85
N ALA A 34 -6.72 -19.91 11.88
CA ALA A 34 -7.42 -20.85 12.74
C ALA A 34 -8.27 -20.18 13.84
N ASP A 35 -8.00 -18.92 14.19
CA ASP A 35 -8.66 -18.22 15.30
C ASP A 35 -9.19 -16.85 14.86
N ARG A 36 -10.49 -16.82 14.58
CA ARG A 36 -11.23 -15.60 14.23
C ARG A 36 -11.14 -14.53 15.31
N ALA A 37 -11.12 -14.91 16.59
CA ALA A 37 -11.05 -13.96 17.69
C ALA A 37 -9.68 -13.30 17.72
N PHE A 38 -8.61 -14.09 17.61
CA PHE A 38 -7.24 -13.57 17.55
C PHE A 38 -7.03 -12.67 16.33
N GLY A 39 -7.48 -13.09 15.13
CA GLY A 39 -7.38 -12.28 13.91
C GLY A 39 -8.15 -10.95 14.01
N THR A 40 -9.32 -10.95 14.65
CA THR A 40 -10.11 -9.72 14.87
C THR A 40 -9.40 -8.76 15.83
N LEU A 41 -8.79 -9.29 16.90
CA LEU A 41 -8.01 -8.49 17.85
C LEU A 41 -6.78 -7.88 17.17
N CYS A 42 -6.04 -8.67 16.38
CA CYS A 42 -4.90 -8.17 15.59
C CYS A 42 -5.34 -7.05 14.64
N TRP A 43 -6.43 -7.24 13.90
CA TRP A 43 -6.97 -6.21 13.02
C TRP A 43 -7.38 -4.94 13.76
N LEU A 44 -7.98 -5.06 14.95
CA LEU A 44 -8.35 -3.90 15.76
C LEU A 44 -7.12 -3.13 16.26
N VAL A 45 -6.06 -3.84 16.64
CA VAL A 45 -4.76 -3.24 16.98
C VAL A 45 -4.15 -2.57 15.75
N ASP A 46 -4.21 -3.18 14.57
CA ASP A 46 -3.76 -2.57 13.30
C ASP A 46 -4.48 -1.27 13.00
N VAL A 47 -5.81 -1.23 13.15
CA VAL A 47 -6.60 -0.01 12.95
C VAL A 47 -6.18 1.08 13.93
N GLY A 48 -5.97 0.75 15.20
CA GLY A 48 -5.48 1.69 16.20
C GLY A 48 -4.08 2.23 15.85
N LEU A 49 -3.20 1.34 15.40
CA LEU A 49 -1.83 1.68 15.01
C LEU A 49 -1.79 2.52 13.73
N PHE A 50 -2.71 2.26 12.81
CA PHE A 50 -2.92 3.05 11.60
C PHE A 50 -3.35 4.49 11.92
N ILE A 51 -4.30 4.67 12.84
CA ILE A 51 -4.74 5.99 13.31
C ILE A 51 -3.57 6.75 13.97
N LEU A 52 -2.70 6.05 14.70
CA LEU A 52 -1.49 6.63 15.30
C LEU A 52 -0.43 6.98 14.24
N TRP A 53 -0.33 6.20 13.16
CA TRP A 53 0.66 6.37 12.11
C TRP A 53 0.32 7.50 11.14
N GLN A 54 -0.97 7.69 10.79
CA GLN A 54 -1.39 8.76 9.89
C GLN A 54 -1.99 9.95 10.67
N PRO A 55 -1.37 11.14 10.61
CA PRO A 55 -1.95 12.35 11.20
C PRO A 55 -3.10 12.84 10.31
N PHE A 56 -4.29 12.26 10.45
CA PHE A 56 -5.52 12.73 9.79
C PHE A 56 -6.09 14.01 10.43
N ILE A 57 -5.63 14.33 11.63
CA ILE A 57 -6.24 15.35 12.47
C ILE A 57 -5.25 16.50 12.58
N TYR A 58 -5.55 17.62 11.93
CA TYR A 58 -5.09 18.91 12.42
C TYR A 58 -5.46 18.96 13.90
N ALA A 59 -4.47 18.98 14.78
CA ALA A 59 -4.57 18.76 16.23
C ALA A 59 -5.45 19.81 16.99
N GLU A 60 -6.22 20.60 16.26
CA GLU A 60 -7.01 21.74 16.72
C GLU A 60 -8.52 21.46 16.73
N ARG A 61 -8.99 20.34 16.14
CA ARG A 61 -10.41 19.95 16.23
C ARG A 61 -10.63 19.05 17.44
N ARG A 62 -11.45 19.52 18.39
CA ARG A 62 -11.96 18.70 19.50
C ARG A 62 -12.65 17.47 18.92
N LEU A 63 -12.37 16.29 19.47
CA LEU A 63 -13.05 15.06 19.09
C LEU A 63 -14.52 15.17 19.51
N ASP A 64 -15.40 15.48 18.57
CA ASP A 64 -16.84 15.52 18.80
C ASP A 64 -17.34 14.10 19.15
N PHE A 65 -18.33 14.01 20.04
CA PHE A 65 -18.98 12.74 20.37
C PHE A 65 -19.54 12.02 19.13
N SER A 66 -19.95 12.77 18.11
CA SER A 66 -20.38 12.23 16.81
C SER A 66 -19.25 11.52 16.07
N ALA A 67 -18.03 12.07 16.07
CA ALA A 67 -16.88 11.45 15.44
C ALA A 67 -16.49 10.14 16.16
N LEU A 68 -16.53 10.13 17.50
CA LEU A 68 -16.31 8.92 18.28
C LEU A 68 -17.38 7.86 18.01
N ALA A 69 -18.65 8.25 17.90
CA ALA A 69 -19.73 7.34 17.57
C ALA A 69 -19.56 6.72 16.16
N VAL A 70 -19.14 7.52 15.18
CA VAL A 70 -18.84 7.02 13.82
C VAL A 70 -17.67 6.04 13.82
N ILE A 71 -16.59 6.34 14.55
CA ILE A 71 -15.45 5.42 14.66
C ILE A 71 -15.88 4.11 15.34
N ALA A 72 -16.64 4.19 16.43
CA ALA A 72 -17.17 3.02 17.13
C ALA A 72 -18.09 2.18 16.25
N LEU A 73 -18.95 2.82 15.45
CA LEU A 73 -19.82 2.16 14.48
C LEU A 73 -19.01 1.44 13.39
N LEU A 74 -18.01 2.11 12.83
CA LEU A 74 -17.14 1.53 11.80
C LEU A 74 -16.35 0.33 12.34
N LEU A 75 -15.80 0.45 13.56
CA LEU A 75 -15.11 -0.65 14.23
C LEU A 75 -16.06 -1.82 14.53
N GLY A 76 -17.25 -1.53 15.06
CA GLY A 76 -18.27 -2.55 15.33
C GLY A 76 -18.72 -3.28 14.06
N CYS A 77 -18.91 -2.54 12.97
CA CYS A 77 -19.20 -3.11 11.65
C CYS A 77 -18.04 -3.99 11.17
N GLY A 78 -16.79 -3.51 11.26
CA GLY A 78 -15.60 -4.27 10.90
C GLY A 78 -15.45 -5.57 11.70
N ILE A 79 -15.75 -5.55 13.00
CA ILE A 79 -15.77 -6.75 13.86
C ILE A 79 -16.85 -7.75 13.37
N ALA A 80 -18.07 -7.26 13.10
CA ALA A 80 -19.17 -8.11 12.65
C ALA A 80 -18.90 -8.77 11.28
N PHE A 81 -18.31 -8.00 10.35
CA PHE A 81 -17.97 -8.43 8.99
C PHE A 81 -16.53 -8.93 8.86
N TYR A 82 -15.84 -9.25 9.96
CA TYR A 82 -14.47 -9.71 9.91
C TYR A 82 -14.35 -11.00 9.08
N GLY A 83 -13.48 -10.95 8.06
CA GLY A 83 -13.20 -12.02 7.11
C GLY A 83 -12.23 -11.56 6.01
N TRP A 84 -12.00 -12.42 5.02
CA TRP A 84 -11.02 -12.18 3.94
C TRP A 84 -11.28 -10.90 3.15
N TRP A 85 -12.54 -10.57 2.86
CA TRP A 85 -12.92 -9.37 2.14
C TRP A 85 -12.53 -8.07 2.87
N LEU A 86 -12.74 -8.04 4.19
CA LEU A 86 -12.35 -6.90 5.02
C LEU A 86 -10.83 -6.71 4.97
N LEU A 87 -10.08 -7.81 5.11
CA LEU A 87 -8.62 -7.77 5.03
C LEU A 87 -8.13 -7.31 3.65
N ILE A 88 -8.78 -7.74 2.56
CA ILE A 88 -8.44 -7.27 1.20
C ILE A 88 -8.60 -5.77 1.12
N VAL A 89 -9.76 -5.25 1.49
CA VAL A 89 -10.07 -3.81 1.45
C VAL A 89 -9.08 -3.05 2.32
N TRP A 90 -8.81 -3.56 3.52
CA TRP A 90 -7.86 -2.96 4.46
C TRP A 90 -6.42 -2.91 3.91
N VAL A 91 -5.91 -4.02 3.37
CA VAL A 91 -4.57 -4.09 2.77
C VAL A 91 -4.46 -3.21 1.53
N VAL A 92 -5.50 -3.16 0.69
CA VAL A 92 -5.54 -2.27 -0.49
C VAL A 92 -5.48 -0.79 -0.06
N ILE A 93 -6.23 -0.40 0.96
CA ILE A 93 -6.20 0.96 1.51
C ILE A 93 -4.79 1.27 2.04
N LEU A 94 -4.20 0.38 2.85
CA LEU A 94 -2.85 0.54 3.37
C LEU A 94 -1.82 0.66 2.23
N ALA A 95 -1.90 -0.20 1.21
CA ALA A 95 -0.98 -0.20 0.08
C ALA A 95 -1.09 1.09 -0.73
N ALA A 96 -2.30 1.55 -1.03
CA ALA A 96 -2.55 2.81 -1.73
C ALA A 96 -1.99 4.02 -0.97
N LEU A 97 -2.14 4.01 0.36
CA LEU A 97 -1.69 5.09 1.22
C LEU A 97 -0.17 5.13 1.37
N VAL A 98 0.44 3.97 1.62
CA VAL A 98 1.89 3.80 1.72
C VAL A 98 2.55 4.11 0.38
N GLY A 99 2.00 3.60 -0.72
CA GLY A 99 2.48 3.84 -2.08
C GLY A 99 2.40 5.32 -2.47
N GLY A 100 1.34 6.03 -2.07
CA GLY A 100 1.18 7.46 -2.38
C GLY A 100 2.31 8.32 -1.84
N ARG A 101 2.88 7.95 -0.68
CA ARG A 101 4.03 8.65 -0.09
C ARG A 101 5.34 8.41 -0.81
N VAL A 102 5.51 7.28 -1.51
CA VAL A 102 6.77 6.91 -2.17
C VAL A 102 7.19 7.93 -3.23
N MET A 103 6.22 8.51 -3.94
CA MET A 103 6.47 9.40 -5.09
C MET A 103 7.03 10.78 -4.69
N PHE A 104 6.86 11.18 -3.43
CA PHE A 104 7.29 12.49 -2.91
C PHE A 104 8.60 12.45 -2.12
N ILE A 105 9.22 11.27 -1.99
CA ILE A 105 10.42 11.11 -1.17
C ILE A 105 11.65 11.21 -2.07
N ASP A 106 12.30 12.38 -2.02
CA ASP A 106 13.55 12.64 -2.73
C ASP A 106 14.70 11.73 -2.25
N HIS A 107 14.63 11.25 -1.00
CA HIS A 107 15.71 10.51 -0.37
C HIS A 107 15.65 9.00 -0.62
N ARG A 108 16.65 8.48 -1.33
CA ARG A 108 16.71 7.08 -1.80
C ARG A 108 16.46 6.02 -0.72
N PRO A 109 17.10 6.00 0.46
CA PRO A 109 16.89 4.94 1.44
C PRO A 109 15.50 4.99 2.10
N THR A 110 14.97 6.19 2.36
CA THR A 110 13.59 6.34 2.87
C THR A 110 12.57 5.88 1.82
N ARG A 111 12.81 6.21 0.55
CA ARG A 111 11.98 5.71 -0.56
C ARG A 111 12.02 4.19 -0.66
N ILE A 112 13.20 3.58 -0.53
CA ILE A 112 13.37 2.12 -0.51
C ILE A 112 12.61 1.51 0.67
N PHE A 113 12.66 2.11 1.86
CA PHE A 113 11.89 1.66 3.02
C PHE A 113 10.38 1.58 2.74
N TYR A 114 9.79 2.64 2.17
CA TYR A 114 8.37 2.64 1.81
C TYR A 114 8.06 1.73 0.60
N LEU A 115 8.98 1.58 -0.35
CA LEU A 115 8.84 0.63 -1.45
C LEU A 115 8.82 -0.83 -0.97
N ILE A 116 9.64 -1.16 0.03
CA ILE A 116 9.64 -2.50 0.64
C ILE A 116 8.35 -2.74 1.40
N ALA A 117 7.87 -1.76 2.16
CA ALA A 117 6.56 -1.83 2.81
C ALA A 117 5.41 -2.00 1.80
N PHE A 118 5.45 -1.24 0.70
CA PHE A 118 4.48 -1.35 -0.39
C PHE A 118 4.54 -2.72 -1.07
N ALA A 119 5.76 -3.21 -1.37
CA ALA A 119 5.97 -4.52 -1.96
C ALA A 119 5.46 -5.65 -1.07
N TYR A 120 5.67 -5.54 0.25
CA TYR A 120 5.10 -6.46 1.24
C TYR A 120 3.58 -6.50 1.16
N LEU A 121 2.92 -5.32 1.18
CA LEU A 121 1.45 -5.25 1.12
C LEU A 121 0.90 -5.77 -0.19
N LEU A 122 1.57 -5.47 -1.31
CA LEU A 122 1.18 -5.96 -2.64
C LEU A 122 1.35 -7.47 -2.75
N ALA A 123 2.44 -8.02 -2.23
CA ALA A 123 2.68 -9.46 -2.20
C ALA A 123 1.66 -10.16 -1.28
N ALA A 124 1.34 -9.58 -0.11
CA ALA A 124 0.31 -10.12 0.77
C ALA A 124 -1.06 -10.13 0.09
N LEU A 125 -1.43 -9.04 -0.57
CA LEU A 125 -2.67 -8.96 -1.32
C LEU A 125 -2.74 -10.03 -2.42
N LEU A 126 -1.73 -10.06 -3.29
CA LEU A 126 -1.75 -10.89 -4.50
C LEU A 126 -1.53 -12.38 -4.20
N PHE A 127 -0.62 -12.73 -3.29
CA PHE A 127 -0.23 -14.13 -3.07
C PHE A 127 -0.94 -14.80 -1.91
N TRP A 128 -1.51 -14.04 -0.96
CA TRP A 128 -2.18 -14.61 0.20
C TRP A 128 -3.69 -14.33 0.22
N LEU A 129 -4.11 -13.07 0.13
CA LEU A 129 -5.53 -12.73 0.32
C LEU A 129 -6.39 -13.07 -0.89
N VAL A 130 -6.00 -12.64 -2.09
CA VAL A 130 -6.80 -12.82 -3.30
C VAL A 130 -7.04 -14.31 -3.64
N PRO A 131 -6.02 -15.21 -3.61
CA PRO A 131 -6.23 -16.63 -3.89
C PRO A 131 -7.24 -17.31 -2.96
N ARG A 132 -7.37 -16.84 -1.71
CA ARG A 132 -8.29 -17.43 -0.71
C ARG A 132 -9.74 -17.08 -0.94
N VAL A 133 -10.00 -15.89 -1.48
CA VAL A 133 -11.35 -15.47 -1.85
C VAL A 133 -11.79 -16.16 -3.14
N VAL A 134 -10.83 -16.53 -3.99
CA VAL A 134 -11.09 -17.19 -5.26
C VAL A 134 -10.94 -18.70 -5.10
N ALA A 135 -12.01 -19.38 -4.70
CA ALA A 135 -12.02 -20.82 -4.44
C ALA A 135 -11.54 -21.72 -5.61
N ASN A 136 -11.53 -21.20 -6.85
CA ASN A 136 -10.99 -21.91 -8.02
C ASN A 136 -9.48 -21.71 -8.22
N ALA A 137 -8.85 -20.74 -7.57
CA ALA A 137 -7.42 -20.46 -7.70
C ALA A 137 -6.56 -21.50 -6.96
N THR A 138 -7.07 -22.05 -5.85
CA THR A 138 -6.40 -23.10 -5.06
C THR A 138 -6.39 -24.47 -5.74
N LEU A 139 -7.25 -24.69 -6.74
CA LEU A 139 -7.34 -25.96 -7.47
C LEU A 139 -6.30 -26.10 -8.60
N VAL A 140 -5.63 -25.00 -9.01
CA VAL A 140 -4.87 -24.95 -10.28
C VAL A 140 -3.36 -24.69 -10.06
N GLY A 141 -2.84 -24.72 -8.83
CA GLY A 141 -1.40 -24.52 -8.61
C GLY A 141 -0.87 -24.95 -7.24
N PRO A 142 0.45 -25.10 -7.08
CA PRO A 142 1.09 -25.40 -5.80
C PRO A 142 0.79 -24.29 -4.78
N SER A 143 0.39 -24.67 -3.57
CA SER A 143 0.18 -23.73 -2.48
C SER A 143 1.52 -23.17 -1.99
N LEU A 144 1.76 -21.89 -2.24
CA LEU A 144 2.94 -21.15 -1.73
C LEU A 144 2.79 -20.76 -0.25
N ASP A 145 1.89 -21.43 0.50
CA ASP A 145 1.60 -21.09 1.90
C ASP A 145 2.85 -21.11 2.80
N PRO A 146 3.75 -22.11 2.71
CA PRO A 146 4.97 -22.14 3.54
C PRO A 146 5.98 -21.06 3.13
N GLU A 147 6.11 -20.81 1.83
CA GLU A 147 7.06 -19.83 1.29
C GLU A 147 6.65 -18.40 1.64
N PHE A 148 5.35 -18.12 1.64
CA PHE A 148 4.81 -16.85 2.08
C PHE A 148 5.00 -16.66 3.59
N ALA A 149 4.67 -17.67 4.41
CA ALA A 149 4.79 -17.59 5.87
C ALA A 149 6.24 -17.36 6.33
N TRP A 150 7.23 -17.97 5.66
CA TRP A 150 8.65 -17.82 6.03
C TRP A 150 9.36 -16.68 5.30
N GLY A 151 8.93 -16.34 4.08
CA GLY A 151 9.52 -15.28 3.26
C GLY A 151 9.09 -13.87 3.68
N MET A 152 7.88 -13.70 4.20
CA MET A 152 7.34 -12.40 4.62
C MET A 152 8.06 -11.75 5.83
N PRO A 153 8.45 -12.48 6.88
CA PRO A 153 9.27 -11.94 7.97
C PRO A 153 10.61 -11.37 7.52
N LEU A 154 11.17 -11.89 6.42
CA LEU A 154 12.41 -11.38 5.83
C LEU A 154 12.25 -9.93 5.37
N PHE A 155 11.10 -9.54 4.80
CA PHE A 155 10.83 -8.16 4.41
C PHE A 155 10.84 -7.22 5.61
N LEU A 156 10.29 -7.66 6.76
CA LEU A 156 10.31 -6.89 8.01
C LEU A 156 11.74 -6.74 8.56
N LEU A 157 12.55 -7.80 8.50
CA LEU A 157 13.97 -7.76 8.91
C LEU A 157 14.80 -6.85 8.00
N VAL A 158 14.60 -6.90 6.69
CA VAL A 158 15.28 -5.98 5.75
C VAL A 158 14.86 -4.54 6.06
N MET A 159 13.59 -4.30 6.40
CA MET A 159 13.10 -2.99 6.83
C MET A 159 13.73 -2.49 8.13
N THR A 160 14.07 -3.35 9.09
CA THR A 160 14.75 -2.93 10.33
C THR A 160 16.22 -2.62 10.11
N LEU A 161 16.88 -3.30 9.17
CA LEU A 161 18.31 -3.13 8.86
C LEU A 161 18.64 -1.88 8.03
N LEU A 162 17.64 -1.24 7.39
CA LEU A 162 17.87 -0.06 6.54
C LEU A 162 18.37 1.17 7.36
N PRO A 163 19.47 1.83 6.95
CA PRO A 163 20.07 2.93 7.69
C PRO A 163 19.14 4.16 7.81
N LEU A 164 19.18 4.82 8.97
CA LEU A 164 18.47 6.07 9.21
C LEU A 164 19.14 7.23 8.46
N SER A 165 18.38 7.96 7.66
CA SER A 165 18.82 9.25 7.12
C SER A 165 18.27 10.41 7.93
N LYS A 166 19.16 11.35 8.28
CA LYS A 166 18.91 12.46 9.21
C LYS A 166 18.04 13.59 8.66
N ASP A 167 17.83 13.68 7.33
CA ASP A 167 17.52 14.98 6.71
C ASP A 167 16.36 15.07 5.71
N SER A 168 15.46 14.09 5.57
CA SER A 168 14.51 14.15 4.44
C SER A 168 13.04 13.86 4.75
N ASP A 169 12.57 14.27 5.92
CA ASP A 169 11.13 14.50 6.08
C ASP A 169 10.96 15.88 6.69
N ARG A 170 10.70 16.89 5.84
CA ARG A 170 10.37 18.24 6.32
C ARG A 170 9.06 18.13 7.12
N PRO A 171 8.93 18.77 8.30
CA PRO A 171 7.72 18.72 9.13
C PRO A 171 6.48 19.43 8.53
N GLY A 172 6.31 19.42 7.20
CA GLY A 172 5.24 20.08 6.46
C GLY A 172 4.74 19.32 5.21
N GLY A 173 5.26 18.11 4.91
CA GLY A 173 4.77 17.24 3.83
C GLY A 173 3.59 16.33 4.25
N GLY A 174 2.80 16.77 5.23
CA GLY A 174 1.89 15.93 6.02
C GLY A 174 0.58 15.52 5.35
N MET A 175 0.31 15.94 4.11
CA MET A 175 -0.88 15.50 3.38
C MET A 175 -0.48 14.35 2.46
N VAL A 176 -0.99 13.15 2.77
CA VAL A 176 -1.08 12.07 1.78
C VAL A 176 -1.71 12.70 0.54
N ASP A 177 -1.00 12.68 -0.58
CA ASP A 177 -1.59 13.17 -1.82
C ASP A 177 -2.64 12.14 -2.26
N LEU A 178 -3.89 12.49 -2.02
CA LEU A 178 -5.05 11.68 -2.35
C LEU A 178 -5.05 11.32 -3.84
N PHE A 179 -4.49 12.15 -4.73
CA PHE A 179 -4.40 11.84 -6.15
C PHE A 179 -3.46 10.66 -6.41
N TYR A 180 -2.26 10.65 -5.81
CA TYR A 180 -1.31 9.54 -6.00
C TYR A 180 -1.78 8.27 -5.29
N SER A 181 -2.36 8.40 -4.10
CA SER A 181 -2.96 7.25 -3.42
C SER A 181 -4.15 6.69 -4.21
N LEU A 182 -5.00 7.54 -4.79
CA LEU A 182 -6.10 7.11 -5.65
C LEU A 182 -5.58 6.43 -6.93
N PHE A 183 -4.53 6.97 -7.55
CA PHE A 183 -3.91 6.35 -8.72
C PHE A 183 -3.35 4.97 -8.40
N ILE A 184 -2.65 4.81 -7.28
CA ILE A 184 -2.10 3.53 -6.84
C ILE A 184 -3.23 2.57 -6.45
N PHE A 185 -4.27 3.05 -5.78
CA PHE A 185 -5.47 2.26 -5.50
C PHE A 185 -6.09 1.72 -6.79
N LEU A 186 -6.28 2.58 -7.80
CA LEU A 186 -6.82 2.19 -9.09
C LEU A 186 -5.89 1.20 -9.80
N LEU A 187 -4.59 1.41 -9.75
CA LEU A 187 -3.60 0.51 -10.33
C LEU A 187 -3.66 -0.88 -9.69
N ILE A 188 -3.77 -0.95 -8.35
CA ILE A 188 -3.95 -2.20 -7.61
C ILE A 188 -5.29 -2.85 -7.99
N ALA A 189 -6.37 -2.07 -8.08
CA ALA A 189 -7.68 -2.59 -8.48
C ALA A 189 -7.65 -3.18 -9.90
N VAL A 190 -7.08 -2.46 -10.88
CA VAL A 190 -6.89 -2.94 -12.24
C VAL A 190 -5.99 -4.18 -12.29
N LEU A 191 -4.94 -4.23 -11.47
CA LEU A 191 -4.07 -5.40 -11.39
C LEU A 191 -4.82 -6.62 -10.83
N VAL A 192 -5.57 -6.48 -9.73
CA VAL A 192 -6.34 -7.57 -9.14
C VAL A 192 -7.45 -8.03 -10.08
N LEU A 193 -8.29 -7.10 -10.56
CA LEU A 193 -9.41 -7.43 -11.45
C LEU A 193 -8.90 -7.98 -12.79
N GLY A 194 -7.82 -7.42 -13.33
CA GLY A 194 -7.17 -7.91 -14.55
C GLY A 194 -6.65 -9.33 -14.37
N SER A 195 -6.03 -9.63 -13.23
CA SER A 195 -5.56 -10.99 -12.90
C SER A 195 -6.72 -11.98 -12.85
N LEU A 196 -7.83 -11.60 -12.23
CA LEU A 196 -9.04 -12.44 -12.19
C LEU A 196 -9.65 -12.60 -13.59
N ALA A 197 -9.70 -11.55 -14.39
CA ALA A 197 -10.21 -11.60 -15.76
C ALA A 197 -9.37 -12.54 -16.63
N PHE A 198 -8.04 -12.42 -16.60
CA PHE A 198 -7.15 -13.33 -17.34
C PHE A 198 -7.31 -14.77 -16.87
N MET A 199 -7.40 -15.01 -15.56
CA MET A 199 -7.60 -16.35 -15.00
C MET A 199 -8.91 -16.97 -15.52
N LEU A 200 -10.02 -16.23 -15.46
CA LEU A 200 -11.33 -16.73 -15.89
C LEU A 200 -11.44 -16.92 -17.40
N LEU A 201 -10.86 -16.01 -18.19
CA LEU A 201 -10.92 -16.03 -19.65
C LEU A 201 -9.97 -17.06 -20.27
N ARG A 202 -8.76 -17.21 -19.73
CA ARG A 202 -7.75 -18.15 -20.24
C ARG A 202 -7.74 -19.50 -19.55
N GLN A 203 -8.53 -19.69 -18.48
CA GLN A 203 -8.51 -20.90 -17.64
C GLN A 203 -7.08 -21.25 -17.16
N SER A 204 -6.23 -20.23 -16.99
CA SER A 204 -4.84 -20.37 -16.57
C SER A 204 -4.72 -20.36 -15.05
N GLY A 205 -3.58 -20.81 -14.52
CA GLY A 205 -3.29 -20.68 -13.10
C GLY A 205 -3.32 -19.21 -12.64
N TYR A 206 -3.73 -18.98 -11.39
CA TYR A 206 -3.84 -17.62 -10.84
C TYR A 206 -2.51 -16.85 -10.92
N PHE A 207 -1.39 -17.49 -10.55
CA PHE A 207 -0.06 -16.86 -10.61
C PHE A 207 0.35 -16.46 -12.03
N GLU A 208 0.01 -17.29 -13.02
CA GLU A 208 0.27 -16.98 -14.43
C GLU A 208 -0.57 -15.77 -14.87
N ALA A 209 -1.83 -15.70 -14.46
CA ALA A 209 -2.70 -14.57 -14.75
C ALA A 209 -2.20 -13.26 -14.10
N VAL A 210 -1.68 -13.32 -12.87
CA VAL A 210 -1.03 -12.18 -12.21
C VAL A 210 0.19 -11.71 -13.01
N PHE A 211 1.06 -12.64 -13.41
CA PHE A 211 2.25 -12.31 -14.19
C PHE A 211 1.92 -11.69 -15.56
N ASN A 212 0.92 -12.24 -16.25
CA ASN A 212 0.44 -11.72 -17.52
C ASN A 212 -0.16 -10.31 -17.37
N THR A 213 -0.93 -10.07 -16.30
CA THR A 213 -1.49 -8.75 -16.01
C THR A 213 -0.38 -7.75 -15.70
N LEU A 214 0.59 -8.14 -14.88
CA LEU A 214 1.75 -7.30 -14.53
C LEU A 214 2.55 -6.93 -15.79
N THR A 215 2.80 -7.91 -16.65
CA THR A 215 3.51 -7.70 -17.93
C THR A 215 2.72 -6.78 -18.85
N THR A 216 1.40 -6.95 -18.92
CA THR A 216 0.52 -6.09 -19.73
C THR A 216 0.53 -4.65 -19.22
N ILE A 217 0.37 -4.44 -17.91
CA ILE A 217 0.44 -3.11 -17.29
C ILE A 217 1.83 -2.48 -17.50
N ALA A 218 2.90 -3.25 -17.30
CA ALA A 218 4.27 -2.77 -17.48
C ALA A 218 4.53 -2.34 -18.94
N LEU A 219 4.09 -3.14 -19.93
CA LEU A 219 4.19 -2.80 -21.34
C LEU A 219 3.38 -1.54 -21.66
N LEU A 220 2.16 -1.42 -21.14
CA LEU A 220 1.30 -0.27 -21.37
C LEU A 220 1.89 1.01 -20.76
N LEU A 221 2.41 0.93 -19.53
CA LEU A 221 3.12 2.04 -18.89
C LEU A 221 4.42 2.39 -19.62
N LEU A 222 5.16 1.40 -20.12
CA LEU A 222 6.36 1.63 -20.92
C LEU A 222 6.02 2.33 -22.23
N LEU A 223 4.98 1.89 -22.93
CA LEU A 223 4.51 2.53 -24.16
C LEU A 223 4.10 3.98 -23.90
N ILE A 224 3.31 4.23 -22.84
CA ILE A 224 2.93 5.59 -22.43
C ILE A 224 4.18 6.43 -22.14
N GLY A 225 5.07 5.94 -21.28
CA GLY A 225 6.30 6.65 -20.93
C GLY A 225 7.22 6.89 -22.14
N TRP A 226 7.25 5.95 -23.09
CA TRP A 226 8.00 6.11 -24.33
C TRP A 226 7.37 7.17 -25.24
N THR A 227 6.05 7.19 -25.40
CA THR A 227 5.35 8.22 -26.19
C THR A 227 5.46 9.62 -25.58
N TRP A 228 5.63 9.69 -24.26
CA TRP A 228 5.80 10.95 -23.53
C TRP A 228 7.24 11.47 -23.54
N ASN A 229 8.26 10.60 -23.65
CA ASN A 229 9.65 11.05 -23.54
C ASN A 229 10.14 11.77 -24.83
N THR A 230 10.52 13.05 -24.70
CA THR A 230 11.11 13.85 -25.77
C THR A 230 12.55 13.41 -26.04
N ARG A 231 12.73 12.54 -27.05
CA ARG A 231 14.07 12.16 -27.54
C ARG A 231 14.59 13.23 -28.51
N PRO A 232 15.92 13.46 -28.62
CA PRO A 232 16.47 14.38 -29.60
C PRO A 232 16.03 13.93 -31.01
N GLY A 233 15.19 14.72 -31.69
CA GLY A 233 14.63 14.41 -33.01
C GLY A 233 13.16 13.95 -33.03
N PHE A 234 12.52 13.71 -31.88
CA PHE A 234 11.08 13.41 -31.78
C PHE A 234 10.43 14.40 -30.81
N THR A 235 9.69 15.37 -31.34
CA THR A 235 8.81 16.23 -30.54
C THR A 235 7.63 15.37 -30.07
N GLY A 236 7.74 14.85 -28.84
CA GLY A 236 6.69 14.08 -28.18
C GLY A 236 5.40 14.88 -28.00
N ILE A 237 4.37 14.20 -27.47
CA ILE A 237 3.02 14.75 -27.25
C ILE A 237 3.04 15.99 -26.33
N ASP A 238 4.08 16.16 -25.50
CA ASP A 238 4.33 17.34 -24.66
C ASP A 238 4.24 18.68 -25.41
N VAL A 239 4.77 18.74 -26.64
CA VAL A 239 4.82 20.01 -27.40
C VAL A 239 3.43 20.43 -27.89
N PHE A 240 2.57 19.47 -28.22
CA PHE A 240 1.18 19.75 -28.58
C PHE A 240 0.36 20.19 -27.36
N PHE A 241 0.59 19.56 -26.20
CA PHE A 241 -0.08 19.93 -24.97
C PHE A 241 0.32 21.32 -24.47
N SER A 242 1.62 21.66 -24.56
CA SER A 242 2.15 22.98 -24.21
C SER A 242 1.57 24.07 -25.12
N ARG A 243 1.46 23.82 -26.43
CA ARG A 243 0.81 24.75 -27.37
C ARG A 243 -0.68 24.91 -27.10
N TYR A 244 -1.39 23.84 -26.76
CA TYR A 244 -2.82 23.89 -26.45
C TYR A 244 -3.11 24.68 -25.17
N LEU A 245 -2.31 24.48 -24.11
CA LEU A 245 -2.42 25.27 -22.88
C LEU A 245 -2.10 26.75 -23.10
N LEU A 246 -1.13 27.06 -23.98
CA LEU A 246 -0.77 28.43 -24.33
C LEU A 246 -1.75 29.12 -25.28
N SER A 247 -2.62 28.40 -25.99
CA SER A 247 -3.63 29.00 -26.86
C SER A 247 -4.98 29.23 -26.18
N ILE A 248 -5.17 28.70 -24.97
CA ILE A 248 -6.42 28.83 -24.19
C ILE A 248 -6.28 29.84 -23.04
N GLY A 249 -5.04 30.22 -22.68
CA GLY A 249 -4.76 31.40 -21.86
C GLY A 249 -4.67 32.66 -22.71
#